data_AF-A0A8J4Y210-F1
#
_entry.id   AF-A0A8J4Y210-F1
#
_cell.length_a   1.000
_cell.length_b   1.000
_cell.length_c   1.000
_cell.angle_alpha   90.00
_cell.angle_beta   90.00
_cell.angle_gamma   90.00
#
_symmetry.space_group_name_H-M   'P 1'
#
loop_
_entity.id
_entity.type
_entity.pdbx_description
1 polymer ?
#
loop_
_entity_poly.entity_id
_entity_poly.type
_entity_poly.pdbx_seq_one_letter_code
_entity_poly.pdbx_strand_id
1 'polypeptide(L)'
;MPGLDYPPDEGPMECYVRLLVAHLASRSALQRFGAGAVVRAWAASQPPHPCSPMLQQALHTCLTEVVYYDEIALSFTRLQQETQDFMAMLRHYKLPLDHSLSTAPVLTLEQVSLGDLDPDAEWPDGPRSLALGRLRPKVLATLEERRKAIQSSVSQTSSDQLTLATTSQAMIAGAVVRFEALPAKLNPVIKPLIDSLKKEKNEQLQGVSAQDLTCLLEVCARRPSGPNNKIIKNLANFLCVDPEHTPRIPSTERQLLRRSSSALGGRPPGRPPAGAKREDPAELTDTIMDTELQHAAEVQRRGCTLALHSITSHFGSALPQKAPQLWQMLTEPLQHTTRLHKLSVLPSDHSSGGPAQSKARPPSPDHEALKPTQGSQDPTKSSLKSCKLADNSHARSLDVSSGALEASSGCVEGQAKSVAANVENTQEAVYWLQLMEVVVPALHPVLVEQVSH
;
A
#
# COMPACT_ATOMS: atom_id res chain seq x y z
N MET A 1 13.34 -40.68 -14.22
CA MET A 1 12.41 -41.19 -15.24
C MET A 1 12.73 -42.66 -15.48
N PRO A 2 11.75 -43.57 -15.53
CA PRO A 2 11.98 -44.94 -15.95
C PRO A 2 12.53 -44.97 -17.38
N GLY A 3 13.62 -45.72 -17.63
CA GLY A 3 14.19 -45.91 -18.97
C GLY A 3 15.07 -44.76 -19.50
N LEU A 4 15.53 -43.83 -18.65
CA LEU A 4 16.61 -42.91 -19.00
C LEU A 4 17.93 -43.39 -18.40
N ASP A 5 18.94 -43.58 -19.25
CA ASP A 5 20.33 -43.75 -18.81
C ASP A 5 20.87 -42.38 -18.39
N TYR A 6 21.27 -42.28 -17.13
CA TYR A 6 21.84 -41.07 -16.54
C TYR A 6 23.37 -41.11 -16.64
N PRO A 7 24.06 -39.97 -16.89
CA PRO A 7 25.51 -39.89 -16.75
C PRO A 7 25.93 -40.37 -15.35
N PRO A 8 27.06 -41.09 -15.20
CA PRO A 8 27.46 -41.67 -13.91
C PRO A 8 27.66 -40.60 -12.81
N ASP A 9 27.93 -39.36 -13.20
CA ASP A 9 28.17 -38.23 -12.31
C ASP A 9 26.92 -37.38 -11.99
N GLU A 10 25.77 -37.65 -12.64
CA GLU A 10 24.55 -36.82 -12.53
C GLU A 10 23.31 -37.62 -12.13
N GLY A 11 22.90 -37.48 -10.87
CA GLY A 11 21.68 -38.11 -10.38
C GLY A 11 20.41 -37.62 -11.10
N PRO A 12 19.32 -38.41 -11.14
CA PRO A 12 18.05 -38.02 -11.76
C PRO A 12 17.47 -36.69 -11.23
N MET A 13 17.74 -36.41 -9.95
CA MET A 13 17.46 -35.15 -9.26
C MET A 13 18.11 -33.94 -9.96
N GLU A 14 19.39 -34.02 -10.27
CA GLU A 14 20.19 -32.94 -10.85
C GLU A 14 19.73 -32.59 -12.26
N CYS A 15 19.32 -33.62 -13.02
CA CYS A 15 18.69 -33.46 -14.33
C CYS A 15 17.36 -32.68 -14.23
N TYR A 16 16.52 -33.02 -13.23
CA TYR A 16 15.24 -32.35 -13.04
C TYR A 16 15.40 -30.90 -12.55
N VAL A 17 16.35 -30.65 -11.66
CA VAL A 17 16.69 -29.28 -11.22
C VAL A 17 17.16 -28.44 -12.41
N ARG A 18 18.06 -28.94 -13.27
CA ARG A 18 18.52 -28.20 -14.46
C ARG A 18 17.38 -27.88 -15.43
N LEU A 19 16.44 -28.81 -15.65
CA LEU A 19 15.25 -28.56 -16.46
C LEU A 19 14.41 -27.41 -15.91
N LEU A 20 14.14 -27.40 -14.59
CA LEU A 20 13.38 -26.34 -13.92
C LEU A 20 14.13 -25.00 -13.98
N VAL A 21 15.44 -25.01 -13.75
CA VAL A 21 16.30 -23.82 -13.84
C VAL A 21 16.31 -23.22 -15.25
N ALA A 22 16.32 -24.05 -16.31
CA ALA A 22 16.24 -23.58 -17.69
C ALA A 22 14.93 -22.82 -17.98
N HIS A 23 13.80 -23.32 -17.47
CA HIS A 23 12.50 -22.64 -17.62
C HIS A 23 12.38 -21.38 -16.75
N LEU A 24 12.94 -21.39 -15.53
CA LEU A 24 13.04 -20.20 -14.68
C LEU A 24 13.88 -19.10 -15.33
N ALA A 25 14.99 -19.46 -16.00
CA ALA A 25 15.86 -18.52 -16.71
C ALA A 25 15.29 -18.00 -18.04
N SER A 26 14.20 -18.57 -18.56
CA SER A 26 13.56 -18.12 -19.82
C SER A 26 12.98 -16.70 -19.71
N ARG A 27 12.62 -16.08 -20.84
CA ARG A 27 11.87 -14.81 -20.86
C ARG A 27 10.35 -14.99 -21.02
N SER A 28 9.86 -16.23 -20.99
CA SER A 28 8.42 -16.50 -20.97
C SER A 28 7.89 -16.46 -19.53
N ALA A 29 6.92 -15.59 -19.28
CA ALA A 29 6.19 -15.55 -18.02
C ALA A 29 5.47 -16.87 -17.74
N LEU A 30 4.93 -17.52 -18.77
CA LEU A 30 4.24 -18.82 -18.66
C LEU A 30 5.20 -19.94 -18.27
N GLN A 31 6.41 -19.99 -18.82
CA GLN A 31 7.45 -20.95 -18.41
C GLN A 31 7.93 -20.70 -16.98
N ARG A 32 8.19 -19.44 -16.62
CA ARG A 32 8.54 -19.04 -15.24
C ARG A 32 7.45 -19.42 -14.23
N PHE A 33 6.19 -19.16 -14.57
CA PHE A 33 5.03 -19.56 -13.76
C PHE A 33 4.92 -21.08 -13.61
N GLY A 34 4.99 -21.83 -14.72
CA GLY A 34 4.88 -23.29 -14.70
C GLY A 34 6.01 -23.95 -13.88
N ALA A 35 7.25 -23.52 -14.10
CA ALA A 35 8.39 -23.99 -13.32
C ALA A 35 8.24 -23.61 -11.84
N GLY A 36 7.88 -22.36 -11.52
CA GLY A 36 7.60 -21.91 -10.16
C GLY A 36 6.52 -22.73 -9.47
N ALA A 37 5.42 -23.05 -10.16
CA ALA A 37 4.31 -23.85 -9.62
C ALA A 37 4.74 -25.29 -9.33
N VAL A 38 5.51 -25.91 -10.23
CA VAL A 38 6.08 -27.25 -10.03
C VAL A 38 7.06 -27.26 -8.85
N VAL A 39 7.97 -26.28 -8.78
CA VAL A 39 8.93 -26.13 -7.67
C VAL A 39 8.19 -25.92 -6.34
N ARG A 40 7.14 -25.10 -6.31
CA ARG A 40 6.29 -24.87 -5.13
C ARG A 40 5.56 -26.13 -4.67
N ALA A 41 4.96 -26.86 -5.60
CA ALA A 41 4.26 -28.12 -5.29
C ALA A 41 5.26 -29.19 -4.79
N TRP A 42 6.46 -29.23 -5.37
CA TRP A 42 7.53 -30.12 -4.96
C TRP A 42 8.04 -29.80 -3.54
N ALA A 43 8.23 -28.53 -3.22
CA ALA A 43 8.58 -28.07 -1.87
C ALA A 43 7.53 -28.49 -0.81
N ALA A 44 6.26 -28.59 -1.22
CA ALA A 44 5.16 -29.05 -0.37
C ALA A 44 5.07 -30.58 -0.22
N SER A 45 5.86 -31.36 -0.96
CA SER A 45 5.87 -32.83 -0.86
C SER A 45 6.51 -33.31 0.44
N GLN A 46 6.16 -34.52 0.86
CA GLN A 46 6.66 -35.14 2.10
C GLN A 46 7.49 -36.39 1.76
N PRO A 47 8.65 -36.62 2.43
CA PRO A 47 9.27 -35.77 3.45
C PRO A 47 9.77 -34.42 2.88
N PRO A 48 10.03 -33.40 3.72
CA PRO A 48 10.58 -32.14 3.24
C PRO A 48 11.99 -32.33 2.69
N HIS A 49 12.22 -31.88 1.46
CA HIS A 49 13.53 -31.97 0.80
C HIS A 49 14.24 -30.60 0.85
N PRO A 50 15.56 -30.54 1.11
CA PRO A 50 16.31 -29.29 1.01
C PRO A 50 16.33 -28.80 -0.44
N CYS A 51 16.21 -27.49 -0.63
CA CYS A 51 16.35 -26.89 -1.97
C CYS A 51 17.79 -27.06 -2.47
N SER A 52 17.97 -27.49 -3.72
CA SER A 52 19.30 -27.52 -4.35
C SER A 52 19.85 -26.09 -4.44
N PRO A 53 21.15 -25.84 -4.14
CA PRO A 53 21.75 -24.51 -4.22
C PRO A 53 21.56 -23.84 -5.60
N MET A 54 21.63 -24.62 -6.68
CA MET A 54 21.40 -24.15 -8.05
C MET A 54 19.96 -23.70 -8.27
N LEU A 55 18.98 -24.42 -7.71
CA LEU A 55 17.56 -24.06 -7.77
C LEU A 55 17.28 -22.81 -6.94
N GLN A 56 17.81 -22.75 -5.72
CA GLN A 56 17.70 -21.59 -4.84
C GLN A 56 18.27 -20.31 -5.50
N GLN A 57 19.45 -20.41 -6.12
CA GLN A 57 20.05 -19.29 -6.85
C GLN A 57 19.18 -18.84 -8.03
N ALA A 58 18.65 -19.77 -8.83
CA ALA A 58 17.77 -19.44 -9.94
C ALA A 58 16.48 -18.74 -9.49
N LEU A 59 15.83 -19.24 -8.44
CA LEU A 59 14.64 -18.60 -7.84
C LEU A 59 14.95 -17.19 -7.33
N HIS A 60 16.07 -17.00 -6.61
CA HIS A 60 16.47 -15.69 -6.08
C HIS A 60 16.82 -14.68 -7.19
N THR A 61 17.43 -15.16 -8.28
CA THR A 61 17.69 -14.35 -9.47
C THR A 61 16.37 -13.90 -10.10
N CYS A 62 15.42 -14.83 -10.32
CA CYS A 62 14.11 -14.51 -10.90
C CYS A 62 13.33 -13.46 -10.10
N LEU A 63 13.44 -13.45 -8.76
CA LEU A 63 12.78 -12.49 -7.87
C LEU A 63 13.41 -11.09 -7.86
N THR A 64 14.60 -10.92 -8.43
CA THR A 64 15.32 -9.63 -8.46
C THR A 64 15.57 -9.09 -9.87
N GLU A 65 15.46 -9.94 -10.89
CA GLU A 65 15.57 -9.59 -12.30
C GLU A 65 14.34 -8.81 -12.80
N VAL A 66 14.56 -7.79 -13.63
CA VAL A 66 13.51 -7.06 -14.34
C VAL A 66 13.52 -7.48 -15.79
N VAL A 67 12.42 -8.07 -16.27
CA VAL A 67 12.31 -8.70 -17.59
C VAL A 67 11.03 -8.25 -18.29
N TYR A 68 11.15 -7.83 -19.56
CA TYR A 68 10.01 -7.77 -20.48
C TYR A 68 9.75 -9.17 -21.03
N TYR A 69 8.52 -9.64 -20.89
CA TYR A 69 8.17 -11.03 -21.21
C TYR A 69 7.93 -11.25 -22.71
N ASP A 70 8.30 -12.42 -23.21
CA ASP A 70 8.13 -12.77 -24.63
C ASP A 70 6.65 -12.71 -25.05
N GLU A 71 5.72 -12.97 -24.13
CA GLU A 71 4.27 -12.89 -24.34
C GLU A 71 3.78 -11.48 -24.75
N ILE A 72 4.48 -10.40 -24.39
CA ILE A 72 4.15 -9.03 -24.82
C ILE A 72 4.94 -8.55 -26.05
N ALA A 73 5.86 -9.37 -26.59
CA ALA A 73 6.81 -8.90 -27.60
C ALA A 73 6.13 -8.37 -28.87
N LEU A 74 5.01 -8.97 -29.29
CA LEU A 74 4.26 -8.55 -30.48
C LEU A 74 3.54 -7.20 -30.27
N SER A 75 2.81 -7.03 -29.17
CA SER A 75 2.11 -5.77 -28.85
C SER A 75 3.11 -4.65 -28.59
N PHE A 76 4.21 -4.94 -27.89
CA PHE A 76 5.31 -4.00 -27.69
C PHE A 76 5.97 -3.58 -29.01
N THR A 77 6.29 -4.51 -29.91
CA THR A 77 6.88 -4.19 -31.23
C THR A 77 5.94 -3.32 -32.07
N ARG A 78 4.63 -3.64 -32.05
CA ARG A 78 3.62 -2.81 -32.72
C ARG A 78 3.54 -1.40 -32.13
N LEU A 79 3.56 -1.28 -30.79
CA LEU A 79 3.57 0.00 -30.09
C LEU A 79 4.81 0.84 -30.45
N GLN A 80 6.00 0.22 -30.59
CA GLN A 80 7.19 0.91 -31.08
C GLN A 80 6.97 1.51 -32.48
N GLN A 81 6.44 0.72 -33.42
CA GLN A 81 6.18 1.20 -34.78
C GLN A 81 5.16 2.34 -34.82
N GLU A 82 4.03 2.20 -34.12
CA GLU A 82 2.99 3.23 -34.06
C GLU A 82 3.52 4.54 -33.43
N THR A 83 4.38 4.42 -32.40
CA THR A 83 5.04 5.57 -31.77
C THR A 83 6.08 6.23 -32.69
N GLN A 84 6.88 5.44 -33.41
CA GLN A 84 7.86 5.96 -34.37
C GLN A 84 7.18 6.65 -35.56
N ASP A 85 6.09 6.10 -36.07
CA ASP A 85 5.26 6.71 -37.13
C ASP A 85 4.62 8.03 -36.67
N PHE A 86 4.20 8.11 -35.40
CA PHE A 86 3.68 9.34 -34.81
C PHE A 86 4.78 10.39 -34.65
N MET A 87 5.96 10.04 -34.13
CA MET A 87 7.11 10.95 -34.09
C MET A 87 7.53 11.42 -35.48
N ALA A 88 7.50 10.56 -36.50
CA ALA A 88 7.75 10.95 -37.88
C ALA A 88 6.71 11.95 -38.41
N MET A 89 5.43 11.79 -38.04
CA MET A 89 4.38 12.76 -38.35
C MET A 89 4.61 14.11 -37.65
N LEU A 90 5.01 14.12 -36.38
CA LEU A 90 5.35 15.35 -35.65
C LEU A 90 6.52 16.10 -36.31
N ARG A 91 7.59 15.38 -36.72
CA ARG A 91 8.71 15.96 -37.48
C ARG A 91 8.26 16.55 -38.83
N HIS A 92 7.38 15.87 -39.56
CA HIS A 92 6.85 16.36 -40.84
C HIS A 92 6.12 17.72 -40.69
N TYR A 93 5.34 17.88 -39.63
CA TYR A 93 4.65 19.13 -39.31
C TYR A 93 5.51 20.16 -38.56
N LYS A 94 6.81 19.88 -38.36
CA LYS A 94 7.78 20.75 -37.64
C LYS A 94 7.34 21.06 -36.20
N LEU A 95 6.76 20.06 -35.55
CA LEU A 95 6.34 20.15 -34.16
C LEU A 95 7.51 19.74 -33.25
N PRO A 96 7.70 20.41 -32.09
CA PRO A 96 8.64 19.98 -31.07
C PRO A 96 8.48 18.50 -30.71
N LEU A 97 9.61 17.90 -30.36
CA LEU A 97 9.75 16.54 -29.86
C LEU A 97 10.84 16.55 -28.80
N ASP A 98 10.68 15.78 -27.73
CA ASP A 98 11.79 15.56 -26.80
C ASP A 98 12.95 14.86 -27.54
N HIS A 99 14.14 15.43 -27.36
CA HIS A 99 15.38 14.92 -27.92
C HIS A 99 15.73 13.53 -27.35
N SER A 100 15.27 13.22 -26.13
CA SER A 100 15.43 11.90 -25.52
C SER A 100 14.67 10.80 -26.28
N LEU A 101 13.42 11.09 -26.68
CA LEU A 101 12.57 10.18 -27.46
C LEU A 101 13.05 10.08 -28.91
N SER A 102 13.57 11.18 -29.46
CA SER A 102 14.01 11.24 -30.86
C SER A 102 15.31 10.49 -31.16
N THR A 103 16.08 10.09 -30.15
CA THR A 103 17.40 9.43 -30.32
C THR A 103 17.44 7.99 -29.83
N ALA A 104 16.41 7.53 -29.10
CA ALA A 104 16.33 6.17 -28.60
C ALA A 104 16.00 5.14 -29.72
N PRO A 105 16.76 4.01 -29.82
CA PRO A 105 16.46 2.97 -30.81
C PRO A 105 15.24 2.11 -30.44
N VAL A 106 14.94 1.99 -29.15
CA VAL A 106 13.76 1.33 -28.57
C VAL A 106 13.34 2.15 -27.35
N LEU A 107 12.05 2.48 -27.27
CA LEU A 107 11.46 3.24 -26.16
C LEU A 107 10.93 2.27 -25.09
N THR A 108 11.16 2.54 -23.81
CA THR A 108 10.49 1.78 -22.72
C THR A 108 9.00 2.12 -22.68
N LEU A 109 8.18 1.24 -22.08
CA LEU A 109 6.75 1.52 -21.85
C LEU A 109 6.53 2.84 -21.06
N GLU A 110 7.43 3.14 -20.12
CA GLU A 110 7.43 4.39 -19.35
C GLU A 110 7.73 5.61 -20.22
N GLN A 111 8.72 5.53 -21.12
CA GLN A 111 9.03 6.60 -22.08
C GLN A 111 7.88 6.86 -23.07
N VAL A 112 7.18 5.81 -23.52
CA VAL A 112 5.98 5.97 -24.37
C VAL A 112 4.80 6.57 -23.56
N SER A 113 4.70 6.28 -22.26
CA SER A 113 3.63 6.80 -21.40
C SER A 113 3.84 8.23 -20.89
N LEU A 114 5.08 8.69 -20.72
CA LEU A 114 5.44 9.99 -20.11
C LEU A 114 5.93 11.06 -21.11
N GLY A 115 6.04 10.73 -22.39
CA GLY A 115 6.56 11.63 -23.44
C GLY A 115 5.53 12.62 -24.01
N ASP A 116 5.82 13.15 -25.21
CA ASP A 116 4.97 14.08 -26.01
C ASP A 116 3.52 13.60 -26.31
N LEU A 117 3.16 12.41 -25.82
CA LEU A 117 1.86 11.76 -25.91
C LEU A 117 0.93 12.15 -24.74
N ASP A 118 1.46 12.65 -23.63
CA ASP A 118 0.67 13.27 -22.55
C ASP A 118 -0.14 14.46 -23.11
N PRO A 119 -1.45 14.59 -22.84
CA PRO A 119 -2.26 15.74 -23.28
C PRO A 119 -1.81 17.10 -22.68
N ASP A 120 -1.29 17.11 -21.45
CA ASP A 120 -1.05 18.32 -20.66
C ASP A 120 0.45 18.72 -20.59
N ALA A 121 1.34 17.91 -21.16
CA ALA A 121 2.77 18.26 -21.27
C ALA A 121 3.00 19.53 -22.10
N GLU A 122 3.67 20.51 -21.50
CA GLU A 122 4.19 21.69 -22.20
C GLU A 122 5.39 21.32 -23.07
N TRP A 123 5.44 21.82 -24.31
CA TRP A 123 6.56 21.57 -25.21
C TRP A 123 7.74 22.51 -24.93
N PRO A 124 9.00 22.07 -25.11
CA PRO A 124 10.18 22.86 -24.76
C PRO A 124 10.23 24.25 -25.42
N ASP A 125 9.72 24.37 -26.64
CA ASP A 125 9.72 25.61 -27.43
C ASP A 125 8.44 26.46 -27.28
N GLY A 126 7.58 26.15 -26.30
CA GLY A 126 6.43 26.96 -25.91
C GLY A 126 5.07 26.25 -25.90
N PRO A 127 3.96 26.99 -25.68
CA PRO A 127 2.65 26.39 -25.44
C PRO A 127 2.17 25.53 -26.62
N ARG A 128 1.95 24.23 -26.35
CA ARG A 128 1.48 23.24 -27.32
C ARG A 128 0.29 23.71 -28.14
N SER A 129 -0.67 24.39 -27.49
CA SER A 129 -1.85 25.00 -28.12
C SER A 129 -1.50 25.99 -29.26
N LEU A 130 -0.45 26.80 -29.11
CA LEU A 130 -0.01 27.77 -30.13
C LEU A 130 0.70 27.11 -31.32
N ALA A 131 1.35 25.96 -31.11
CA ALA A 131 1.95 25.17 -32.19
C ALA A 131 0.86 24.41 -32.97
N LEU A 132 -0.06 23.74 -32.26
CA LEU A 132 -1.19 23.03 -32.85
C LEU A 132 -2.16 23.98 -33.59
N GLY A 133 -2.42 25.18 -33.07
CA GLY A 133 -3.29 26.17 -33.70
C GLY A 133 -2.86 26.64 -35.10
N ARG A 134 -1.64 26.31 -35.55
CA ARG A 134 -1.14 26.59 -36.91
C ARG A 134 -1.51 25.51 -37.94
N LEU A 135 -2.05 24.37 -37.50
CA LEU A 135 -2.35 23.22 -38.35
C LEU A 135 -3.81 23.23 -38.85
N ARG A 136 -4.05 22.52 -39.95
CA ARG A 136 -5.41 22.34 -40.48
C ARG A 136 -6.24 21.47 -39.53
N PRO A 137 -7.54 21.73 -39.32
CA PRO A 137 -8.39 20.96 -38.40
C PRO A 137 -8.37 19.43 -38.64
N LYS A 138 -8.31 19.00 -39.92
CA LYS A 138 -8.19 17.57 -40.27
C LYS A 138 -6.88 16.93 -39.79
N VAL A 139 -5.77 17.68 -39.80
CA VAL A 139 -4.47 17.20 -39.30
C VAL A 139 -4.50 17.07 -37.79
N LEU A 140 -5.11 18.05 -37.09
CA LEU A 140 -5.28 18.00 -35.64
C LEU A 140 -6.12 16.79 -35.20
N ALA A 141 -7.23 16.53 -35.88
CA ALA A 141 -8.05 15.33 -35.62
C ALA A 141 -7.24 14.03 -35.80
N THR A 142 -6.46 13.90 -36.87
CA THR A 142 -5.61 12.72 -37.11
C THR A 142 -4.47 12.57 -36.09
N LEU A 143 -3.86 13.67 -35.66
CA LEU A 143 -2.83 13.63 -34.61
C LEU A 143 -3.41 13.18 -33.27
N GLU A 144 -4.56 13.73 -32.87
CA GLU A 144 -5.21 13.39 -31.60
C GLU A 144 -5.77 11.95 -31.60
N GLU A 145 -6.33 11.49 -32.73
CA GLU A 145 -6.73 10.10 -32.91
C GLU A 145 -5.55 9.13 -32.73
N ARG A 146 -4.41 9.40 -33.38
CA ARG A 146 -3.19 8.59 -33.23
C ARG A 146 -2.64 8.64 -31.80
N ARG A 147 -2.61 9.81 -31.17
CA ARG A 147 -2.17 9.99 -29.78
C ARG A 147 -3.00 9.12 -28.83
N LYS A 148 -4.33 9.15 -28.95
CA LYS A 148 -5.24 8.31 -28.15
C LYS A 148 -5.06 6.81 -28.42
N ALA A 149 -4.86 6.40 -29.68
CA ALA A 149 -4.62 5.00 -30.02
C ALA A 149 -3.31 4.46 -29.41
N ILE A 150 -2.23 5.26 -29.42
CA ILE A 150 -0.96 4.91 -28.77
C ILE A 150 -1.13 4.88 -27.25
N GLN A 151 -1.82 5.87 -26.66
CA GLN A 151 -2.10 5.92 -25.23
C GLN A 151 -2.89 4.68 -24.74
N SER A 152 -3.90 4.25 -25.50
CA SER A 152 -4.62 3.00 -25.21
C SER A 152 -3.71 1.76 -25.32
N SER A 153 -2.86 1.71 -26.35
CA SER A 153 -1.97 0.57 -26.62
C SER A 153 -0.83 0.44 -25.58
N VAL A 154 -0.26 1.55 -25.09
CA VAL A 154 0.75 1.52 -24.00
C VAL A 154 0.11 1.13 -22.67
N SER A 155 -1.08 1.63 -22.35
CA SER A 155 -1.81 1.22 -21.14
C SER A 155 -2.13 -0.27 -21.14
N GLN A 156 -2.64 -0.81 -22.25
CA GLN A 156 -2.92 -2.24 -22.39
C GLN A 156 -1.63 -3.08 -22.26
N THR A 157 -0.59 -2.76 -23.03
CA THR A 157 0.68 -3.52 -23.01
C THR A 157 1.35 -3.49 -21.62
N SER A 158 1.23 -2.37 -20.90
CA SER A 158 1.73 -2.23 -19.53
C SER A 158 0.90 -3.04 -18.52
N SER A 159 -0.42 -3.09 -18.71
CA SER A 159 -1.33 -3.91 -17.91
C SER A 159 -1.06 -5.41 -18.09
N ASP A 160 -0.82 -5.85 -19.33
CA ASP A 160 -0.47 -7.24 -19.65
C ASP A 160 0.88 -7.64 -19.03
N GLN A 161 1.91 -6.81 -19.21
CA GLN A 161 3.23 -6.99 -18.59
C GLN A 161 3.14 -7.05 -17.05
N LEU A 162 2.33 -6.19 -16.43
CA LEU A 162 2.13 -6.18 -14.98
C LEU A 162 1.37 -7.43 -14.50
N THR A 163 0.38 -7.90 -15.26
CA THR A 163 -0.39 -9.10 -14.93
C THR A 163 0.53 -10.32 -14.96
N LEU A 164 1.25 -10.52 -16.07
CA LEU A 164 2.24 -11.60 -16.23
C LEU A 164 3.33 -11.56 -15.15
N ALA A 165 3.84 -10.37 -14.80
CA ALA A 165 4.79 -10.18 -13.72
C ALA A 165 4.21 -10.59 -12.37
N THR A 166 3.01 -10.12 -12.04
CA THR A 166 2.35 -10.38 -10.75
C THR A 166 2.17 -11.88 -10.52
N THR A 167 1.59 -12.58 -11.49
CA THR A 167 1.30 -14.03 -11.40
C THR A 167 2.57 -14.88 -11.30
N SER A 168 3.55 -14.65 -12.19
CA SER A 168 4.78 -15.45 -12.24
C SER A 168 5.68 -15.22 -11.01
N GLN A 169 5.87 -13.96 -10.61
CA GLN A 169 6.70 -13.59 -9.46
C GLN A 169 6.09 -14.08 -8.14
N ALA A 170 4.77 -14.01 -7.97
CA ALA A 170 4.11 -14.53 -6.77
C ALA A 170 4.26 -16.06 -6.64
N MET A 171 4.16 -16.80 -7.74
CA MET A 171 4.36 -18.25 -7.74
C MET A 171 5.81 -18.65 -7.41
N ILE A 172 6.79 -17.91 -7.94
CA ILE A 172 8.22 -18.09 -7.61
C ILE A 172 8.51 -17.70 -6.16
N ALA A 173 7.91 -16.63 -5.65
CA ALA A 173 8.02 -16.24 -4.24
C ALA A 173 7.42 -17.33 -3.32
N GLY A 174 6.27 -17.89 -3.70
CA GLY A 174 5.67 -19.05 -3.05
C GLY A 174 6.63 -20.25 -2.99
N ALA A 175 7.26 -20.61 -4.11
CA ALA A 175 8.28 -21.66 -4.15
C ALA A 175 9.44 -21.41 -3.16
N VAL A 176 9.95 -20.18 -3.09
CA VAL A 176 11.01 -19.78 -2.15
C VAL A 176 10.55 -19.89 -0.68
N VAL A 177 9.29 -19.55 -0.38
CA VAL A 177 8.72 -19.71 0.97
C VAL A 177 8.58 -21.19 1.35
N ARG A 178 8.02 -22.02 0.46
CA ARG A 178 7.72 -23.43 0.75
C ARG A 178 8.97 -24.28 0.95
N PHE A 179 10.10 -23.92 0.33
CA PHE A 179 11.42 -24.51 0.58
C PHE A 179 12.14 -23.92 1.81
N GLU A 180 11.53 -22.96 2.52
CA GLU A 180 12.16 -22.11 3.55
C GLU A 180 13.45 -21.38 3.09
N ALA A 181 13.70 -21.31 1.79
CA ALA A 181 14.93 -20.82 1.17
C ALA A 181 15.01 -19.28 1.14
N LEU A 182 14.63 -18.61 2.22
CA LEU A 182 14.40 -17.16 2.25
C LEU A 182 15.71 -16.35 2.07
N PRO A 183 15.72 -15.31 1.21
CA PRO A 183 16.85 -14.39 1.10
C PRO A 183 17.03 -13.53 2.37
N ALA A 184 18.22 -12.96 2.53
CA ALA A 184 18.57 -12.10 3.67
C ALA A 184 17.64 -10.87 3.81
N LYS A 185 17.31 -10.23 2.67
CA LYS A 185 16.29 -9.18 2.58
C LYS A 185 14.97 -9.82 2.13
N LEU A 186 13.89 -9.68 2.90
CA LEU A 186 12.62 -10.35 2.61
C LEU A 186 11.74 -9.66 1.55
N ASN A 187 12.00 -8.40 1.22
CA ASN A 187 11.16 -7.63 0.27
C ASN A 187 10.97 -8.29 -1.11
N PRO A 188 11.97 -8.94 -1.75
CA PRO A 188 11.79 -9.66 -3.01
C PRO A 188 10.83 -10.86 -2.93
N VAL A 189 10.52 -11.36 -1.73
CA VAL A 189 9.53 -12.43 -1.51
C VAL A 189 8.18 -11.84 -1.07
N ILE A 190 8.20 -10.88 -0.13
CA ILE A 190 6.97 -10.25 0.39
C ILE A 190 6.24 -9.48 -0.71
N LYS A 191 6.96 -8.70 -1.54
CA LYS A 191 6.32 -7.79 -2.50
C LYS A 191 5.54 -8.54 -3.59
N PRO A 192 6.06 -9.59 -4.26
CA PRO A 192 5.27 -10.37 -5.21
C PRO A 192 4.01 -11.00 -4.61
N LEU A 193 4.11 -11.58 -3.41
CA LEU A 193 2.94 -12.17 -2.73
C LEU A 193 1.88 -11.11 -2.41
N ILE A 194 2.29 -9.94 -1.90
CA ILE A 194 1.37 -8.83 -1.62
C ILE A 194 0.79 -8.22 -2.90
N ASP A 195 1.60 -8.03 -3.95
CA ASP A 195 1.10 -7.50 -5.23
C ASP A 195 0.07 -8.44 -5.86
N SER A 196 0.26 -9.77 -5.76
CA SER A 196 -0.74 -10.77 -6.16
C SER A 196 -2.04 -10.63 -5.36
N LEU A 197 -1.99 -10.61 -4.03
CA LEU A 197 -3.18 -10.39 -3.20
C LEU A 197 -3.92 -9.09 -3.54
N LYS A 198 -3.23 -8.07 -4.05
CA LYS A 198 -3.83 -6.79 -4.43
C LYS A 198 -4.35 -6.72 -5.87
N LYS A 199 -3.79 -7.50 -6.80
CA LYS A 199 -3.98 -7.27 -8.26
C LYS A 199 -4.31 -8.52 -9.08
N GLU A 200 -4.12 -9.72 -8.52
CA GLU A 200 -4.35 -10.97 -9.23
C GLU A 200 -5.85 -11.18 -9.46
N LYS A 201 -6.26 -11.23 -10.73
CA LYS A 201 -7.66 -11.34 -11.13
C LYS A 201 -8.21 -12.74 -10.81
N ASN A 202 -7.36 -13.76 -10.85
CA ASN A 202 -7.75 -15.14 -10.54
C ASN A 202 -7.79 -15.39 -9.03
N GLU A 203 -8.97 -15.71 -8.51
CA GLU A 203 -9.20 -15.98 -7.09
C GLU A 203 -8.40 -17.17 -6.54
N GLN A 204 -8.21 -18.22 -7.34
CA GLN A 204 -7.43 -19.39 -6.91
C GLN A 204 -5.95 -19.05 -6.73
N LEU A 205 -5.42 -18.16 -7.59
CA LEU A 205 -4.03 -17.68 -7.50
C LEU A 205 -3.85 -16.67 -6.34
N GLN A 206 -4.86 -15.86 -6.03
CA GLN A 206 -4.92 -15.10 -4.77
C GLN A 206 -4.92 -16.05 -3.56
N GLY A 207 -5.73 -17.11 -3.57
CA GLY A 207 -5.78 -18.12 -2.51
C GLY A 207 -4.45 -18.85 -2.29
N VAL A 208 -3.74 -19.19 -3.37
CA VAL A 208 -2.37 -19.73 -3.31
C VAL A 208 -1.42 -18.72 -2.65
N SER A 209 -1.49 -17.45 -3.06
CA SER A 209 -0.64 -16.37 -2.53
C SER A 209 -0.94 -16.09 -1.04
N ALA A 210 -2.19 -16.24 -0.60
CA ALA A 210 -2.63 -16.13 0.79
C ALA A 210 -2.03 -17.24 1.67
N GLN A 211 -2.05 -18.49 1.19
CA GLN A 211 -1.43 -19.62 1.87
C GLN A 211 0.09 -19.45 2.00
N ASP A 212 0.75 -18.99 0.93
CA ASP A 212 2.19 -18.78 0.94
C ASP A 212 2.60 -17.60 1.82
N LEU A 213 1.81 -16.52 1.84
CA LEU A 213 2.04 -15.43 2.79
C LEU A 213 1.85 -15.88 4.24
N THR A 214 0.87 -16.76 4.50
CA THR A 214 0.65 -17.35 5.83
C THR A 214 1.84 -18.20 6.26
N CYS A 215 2.36 -19.05 5.37
CA CYS A 215 3.57 -19.84 5.60
C CYS A 215 4.80 -18.93 5.83
N LEU A 216 4.96 -17.85 5.07
CA LEU A 216 6.03 -16.87 5.26
C LEU A 216 5.96 -16.21 6.63
N LEU A 217 4.77 -15.87 7.12
CA LEU A 217 4.58 -15.32 8.47
C LEU A 217 5.00 -16.34 9.54
N GLU A 218 4.68 -17.61 9.38
CA GLU A 218 5.12 -18.67 10.31
C GLU A 218 6.65 -18.85 10.32
N VAL A 219 7.29 -18.90 9.15
CA VAL A 219 8.76 -18.97 9.04
C VAL A 219 9.40 -17.72 9.67
N CYS A 220 8.81 -16.54 9.46
CA CYS A 220 9.30 -15.28 10.01
C CYS A 220 9.01 -15.09 11.51
N ALA A 221 8.04 -15.80 12.09
CA ALA A 221 7.74 -15.75 13.53
C ALA A 221 8.91 -16.27 14.39
N ARG A 222 9.86 -17.00 13.79
CA ARG A 222 11.12 -17.43 14.42
C ARG A 222 12.18 -16.32 14.52
N ARG A 223 11.93 -15.12 13.94
CA ARG A 223 12.86 -13.99 13.92
C ARG A 223 12.44 -12.91 14.94
N PRO A 224 13.35 -12.37 15.77
CA PRO A 224 13.00 -11.44 16.85
C PRO A 224 12.46 -10.08 16.37
N SER A 225 12.76 -9.69 15.13
CA SER A 225 12.26 -8.47 14.47
C SER A 225 11.64 -8.79 13.10
N GLY A 226 10.76 -9.81 13.06
CA GLY A 226 10.07 -10.22 11.84
C GLY A 226 9.15 -9.13 11.25
N PRO A 227 8.90 -9.14 9.92
CA PRO A 227 8.02 -8.19 9.25
C PRO A 227 6.53 -8.39 9.56
N ASN A 228 6.17 -9.43 10.30
CA ASN A 228 4.81 -9.93 10.49
C ASN A 228 3.80 -8.86 10.88
N ASN A 229 4.09 -8.08 11.92
CA ASN A 229 3.18 -7.04 12.41
C ASN A 229 2.89 -5.97 11.35
N LYS A 230 3.90 -5.60 10.55
CA LYS A 230 3.74 -4.64 9.45
C LYS A 230 2.95 -5.23 8.28
N ILE A 231 3.16 -6.51 7.96
CA ILE A 231 2.39 -7.22 6.92
C ILE A 231 0.92 -7.29 7.33
N ILE A 232 0.62 -7.74 8.56
CA ILE A 232 -0.74 -7.87 9.10
C ILE A 232 -1.46 -6.51 9.11
N LYS A 233 -0.82 -5.46 9.64
CA LYS A 233 -1.41 -4.11 9.66
C LYS A 233 -1.67 -3.59 8.23
N ASN A 234 -0.77 -3.87 7.29
CA ASN A 234 -0.99 -3.49 5.89
C ASN A 234 -2.15 -4.28 5.25
N LEU A 235 -2.30 -5.59 5.51
CA LEU A 235 -3.42 -6.38 5.01
C LEU A 235 -4.77 -5.85 5.51
N ALA A 236 -4.87 -5.51 6.80
CA ALA A 236 -6.07 -4.90 7.36
C ALA A 236 -6.37 -3.53 6.73
N ASN A 237 -5.35 -2.69 6.52
CA ASN A 237 -5.53 -1.42 5.80
C ASN A 237 -5.95 -1.62 4.33
N PHE A 238 -5.45 -2.67 3.66
CA PHE A 238 -5.77 -2.99 2.27
C PHE A 238 -7.16 -3.62 2.11
N LEU A 239 -7.72 -4.26 3.15
CA LEU A 239 -9.09 -4.73 3.20
C LEU A 239 -10.09 -3.55 3.13
N CYS A 240 -9.78 -2.46 3.82
CA CYS A 240 -10.63 -1.29 4.02
C CYS A 240 -10.62 -0.26 2.87
N VAL A 241 -10.18 -0.63 1.66
CA VAL A 241 -10.09 0.33 0.52
C VAL A 241 -11.37 0.47 -0.28
N ASP A 242 -12.21 -0.56 -0.28
CA ASP A 242 -13.42 -0.70 -1.07
C ASP A 242 -14.57 0.13 -0.45
N PRO A 243 -15.05 1.20 -1.11
CA PRO A 243 -16.10 2.06 -0.58
C PRO A 243 -17.47 1.40 -0.41
N GLU A 244 -17.78 0.32 -1.13
CA GLU A 244 -19.08 -0.36 -1.02
C GLU A 244 -19.20 -1.11 0.31
N HIS A 245 -18.11 -1.71 0.76
CA HIS A 245 -18.05 -2.46 2.01
C HIS A 245 -17.52 -1.62 3.19
N THR A 246 -16.62 -0.67 2.90
CA THR A 246 -16.01 0.25 3.86
C THR A 246 -16.32 1.71 3.51
N PRO A 247 -17.55 2.19 3.81
CA PRO A 247 -17.95 3.54 3.48
C PRO A 247 -17.08 4.58 4.19
N ARG A 248 -16.69 5.62 3.45
CA ARG A 248 -15.93 6.75 3.99
C ARG A 248 -16.88 7.75 4.64
N ILE A 249 -16.79 7.90 5.95
CA ILE A 249 -17.59 8.87 6.71
C ILE A 249 -17.04 10.28 6.38
N PRO A 250 -17.83 11.16 5.76
CA PRO A 250 -17.36 12.51 5.46
C PRO A 250 -17.22 13.30 6.76
N SER A 251 -16.02 13.84 7.02
CA SER A 251 -15.81 14.67 8.21
C SER A 251 -16.73 15.88 8.20
N THR A 252 -17.30 16.21 9.38
CA THR A 252 -18.26 17.32 9.54
C THR A 252 -17.71 18.65 9.02
N GLU A 253 -16.40 18.84 9.16
CA GLU A 253 -15.63 19.95 8.58
C GLU A 253 -15.80 20.07 7.05
N ARG A 254 -15.67 18.97 6.31
CA ARG A 254 -15.89 18.95 4.85
C ARG A 254 -17.34 19.27 4.46
N GLN A 255 -18.32 18.87 5.26
CA GLN A 255 -19.73 19.25 5.04
C GLN A 255 -19.98 20.74 5.30
N LEU A 256 -19.33 21.34 6.31
CA LEU A 256 -19.43 22.77 6.59
C LEU A 256 -18.79 23.61 5.48
N LEU A 257 -17.59 23.25 5.00
CA LEU A 257 -16.97 23.89 3.85
C LEU A 257 -17.84 23.80 2.58
N ARG A 258 -18.45 22.63 2.30
CA ARG A 258 -19.34 22.48 1.14
C ARG A 258 -20.59 23.36 1.24
N ARG A 259 -21.18 23.50 2.44
CA ARG A 259 -22.34 24.37 2.70
C ARG A 259 -22.00 25.84 2.51
N SER A 260 -20.83 26.29 2.95
CA SER A 260 -20.35 27.66 2.72
C SER A 260 -20.15 27.99 1.24
N SER A 261 -19.66 27.04 0.43
CA SER A 261 -19.50 27.23 -1.02
C SER A 261 -20.81 27.19 -1.82
N SER A 262 -21.85 26.50 -1.35
CA SER A 262 -23.16 26.46 -2.02
C SER A 262 -24.06 27.66 -1.72
N ALA A 263 -23.75 28.48 -0.70
CA ALA A 263 -24.57 29.62 -0.30
C ALA A 263 -24.42 30.88 -1.19
N LEU A 264 -23.42 30.91 -2.08
CA LEU A 264 -23.13 32.06 -2.96
C LEU A 264 -23.53 31.85 -4.44
N GLY A 265 -24.08 30.68 -4.77
CA GLY A 265 -24.42 30.26 -6.15
C GLY A 265 -25.92 30.32 -6.48
N GLY A 266 -26.59 31.44 -6.21
CA GLY A 266 -28.03 31.58 -6.46
C GLY A 266 -28.43 31.50 -7.94
N ARG A 267 -29.04 30.38 -8.37
CA ARG A 267 -29.77 30.26 -9.64
C ARG A 267 -31.28 30.31 -9.38
N PRO A 268 -32.06 31.15 -10.10
CA PRO A 268 -33.51 31.25 -9.87
C PRO A 268 -34.25 30.00 -10.38
N PRO A 269 -35.34 29.57 -9.71
CA PRO A 269 -36.15 28.43 -10.13
C PRO A 269 -37.11 28.83 -11.27
N GLY A 270 -37.12 28.09 -12.39
CA GLY A 270 -38.14 28.34 -13.42
C GLY A 270 -37.87 27.95 -14.88
N ARG A 271 -36.97 27.01 -15.19
CA ARG A 271 -36.85 26.51 -16.57
C ARG A 271 -36.56 25.00 -16.64
N PRO A 272 -37.47 24.18 -17.18
CA PRO A 272 -37.18 22.77 -17.44
C PRO A 272 -36.21 22.64 -18.64
N PRO A 273 -35.20 21.75 -18.57
CA PRO A 273 -34.36 21.46 -19.72
C PRO A 273 -35.14 20.58 -20.71
N ALA A 274 -35.53 21.16 -21.84
CA ALA A 274 -35.99 20.40 -23.01
C ALA A 274 -34.78 20.10 -23.92
N GLY A 275 -34.45 18.83 -24.07
CA GLY A 275 -33.35 18.36 -24.91
C GLY A 275 -32.85 17.00 -24.44
N ALA A 276 -32.73 16.04 -25.35
CA ALA A 276 -32.26 14.69 -25.03
C ALA A 276 -30.85 14.72 -24.42
N LYS A 277 -30.61 13.86 -23.43
CA LYS A 277 -29.27 13.63 -22.88
C LYS A 277 -28.35 13.16 -24.01
N ARG A 278 -27.50 14.06 -24.51
CA ARG A 278 -26.17 13.66 -24.96
C ARG A 278 -25.35 13.56 -23.68
N GLU A 279 -25.00 12.34 -23.30
CA GLU A 279 -24.03 12.09 -22.24
C GLU A 279 -22.72 12.77 -22.64
N ASP A 280 -22.16 13.57 -21.74
CA ASP A 280 -20.93 14.30 -22.03
C ASP A 280 -19.78 13.27 -22.14
N PRO A 281 -18.95 13.30 -23.18
CA PRO A 281 -17.78 12.43 -23.28
C PRO A 281 -16.89 12.45 -22.02
N ALA A 282 -16.86 13.57 -21.27
CA ALA A 282 -16.17 13.65 -19.99
C ALA A 282 -16.84 12.82 -18.87
N GLU A 283 -18.17 12.92 -18.72
CA GLU A 283 -18.94 12.12 -17.74
C GLU A 283 -18.80 10.61 -18.01
N LEU A 284 -18.76 10.22 -19.29
CA LEU A 284 -18.52 8.84 -19.70
C LEU A 284 -17.11 8.35 -19.35
N THR A 285 -16.08 9.16 -19.56
CA THR A 285 -14.70 8.78 -19.18
C THR A 285 -14.50 8.70 -17.67
N ASP A 286 -15.09 9.62 -16.90
CA ASP A 286 -15.03 9.58 -15.44
C ASP A 286 -15.72 8.32 -14.90
N THR A 287 -16.89 7.97 -15.44
CA THR A 287 -17.64 6.75 -15.07
C THR A 287 -16.83 5.47 -15.35
N ILE A 288 -16.11 5.40 -16.47
CA ILE A 288 -15.25 4.26 -16.81
C ILE A 288 -14.09 4.16 -15.82
N MET A 289 -13.40 5.27 -15.54
CA MET A 289 -12.27 5.31 -14.60
C MET A 289 -12.70 4.92 -13.18
N ASP A 290 -13.83 5.43 -12.70
CA ASP A 290 -14.40 5.05 -11.40
C ASP A 290 -14.74 3.55 -11.35
N THR A 291 -15.24 2.97 -12.45
CA THR A 291 -15.53 1.53 -12.55
C THR A 291 -14.24 0.69 -12.48
N GLU A 292 -13.17 1.11 -13.16
CA GLU A 292 -11.87 0.42 -13.09
C GLU A 292 -11.23 0.50 -11.68
N LEU A 293 -11.34 1.66 -11.02
CA LEU A 293 -10.88 1.87 -9.65
C LEU A 293 -11.67 1.03 -8.65
N GLN A 294 -13.00 0.95 -8.79
CA GLN A 294 -13.86 0.11 -7.96
C GLN A 294 -13.51 -1.37 -8.14
N HIS A 295 -13.36 -1.85 -9.37
CA HIS A 295 -12.98 -3.24 -9.63
C HIS A 295 -11.58 -3.58 -9.08
N ALA A 296 -10.62 -2.65 -9.13
CA ALA A 296 -9.33 -2.83 -8.48
C ALA A 296 -9.43 -2.91 -6.94
N ALA A 297 -10.35 -2.15 -6.33
CA ALA A 297 -10.62 -2.20 -4.90
C ALA A 297 -11.27 -3.54 -4.48
N GLU A 298 -12.25 -4.04 -5.24
CA GLU A 298 -12.87 -5.37 -5.06
C GLU A 298 -11.83 -6.49 -5.08
N VAL A 299 -10.98 -6.53 -6.12
CA VAL A 299 -9.93 -7.56 -6.30
C VAL A 299 -8.95 -7.52 -5.12
N GLN A 300 -8.55 -6.33 -4.67
CA GLN A 300 -7.69 -6.18 -3.51
C GLN A 300 -8.38 -6.62 -2.21
N ARG A 301 -9.64 -6.23 -1.98
CA ARG A 301 -10.41 -6.62 -0.79
C ARG A 301 -10.53 -8.14 -0.73
N ARG A 302 -10.91 -8.81 -1.82
CA ARG A 302 -11.01 -10.27 -1.92
C ARG A 302 -9.69 -10.97 -1.54
N GLY A 303 -8.56 -10.54 -2.11
CA GLY A 303 -7.27 -11.13 -1.78
C GLY A 303 -6.87 -10.91 -0.30
N CYS A 304 -7.16 -9.73 0.26
CA CYS A 304 -6.92 -9.46 1.68
C CYS A 304 -7.83 -10.29 2.60
N THR A 305 -9.09 -10.50 2.23
CA THR A 305 -10.02 -11.41 2.90
C THR A 305 -9.47 -12.85 2.92
N LEU A 306 -9.03 -13.37 1.77
CA LEU A 306 -8.44 -14.71 1.67
C LEU A 306 -7.16 -14.85 2.53
N ALA A 307 -6.31 -13.82 2.54
CA ALA A 307 -5.10 -13.80 3.37
C ALA A 307 -5.41 -13.79 4.87
N LEU A 308 -6.35 -12.95 5.31
CA LEU A 308 -6.74 -12.88 6.72
C LEU A 308 -7.45 -14.16 7.18
N HIS A 309 -8.34 -14.75 6.36
CA HIS A 309 -8.92 -16.07 6.60
C HIS A 309 -7.82 -17.14 6.76
N SER A 310 -6.91 -17.24 5.79
CA SER A 310 -5.81 -18.21 5.79
C SER A 310 -4.94 -18.08 7.04
N ILE A 311 -4.54 -16.85 7.42
CA ILE A 311 -3.76 -16.58 8.65
C ILE A 311 -4.52 -17.04 9.90
N THR A 312 -5.81 -16.73 9.98
CA THR A 312 -6.64 -16.98 11.16
C THR A 312 -6.88 -18.47 11.36
N SER A 313 -7.28 -19.17 10.29
CA SER A 313 -7.53 -20.61 10.34
C SER A 313 -6.24 -21.43 10.48
N HIS A 314 -5.10 -20.99 9.93
CA HIS A 314 -3.82 -21.69 10.04
C HIS A 314 -3.24 -21.65 11.46
N PHE A 315 -3.28 -20.49 12.13
CA PHE A 315 -2.80 -20.39 13.52
C PHE A 315 -3.85 -20.87 14.55
N GLY A 316 -5.14 -20.88 14.21
CA GLY A 316 -6.20 -21.45 15.03
C GLY A 316 -6.21 -20.89 16.46
N SER A 317 -6.18 -21.77 17.46
CA SER A 317 -6.13 -21.36 18.88
C SER A 317 -4.82 -20.68 19.29
N ALA A 318 -3.74 -20.81 18.51
CA ALA A 318 -2.45 -20.17 18.75
C ALA A 318 -2.32 -18.77 18.11
N LEU A 319 -3.42 -18.24 17.55
CA LEU A 319 -3.44 -16.91 16.90
C LEU A 319 -2.93 -15.77 17.81
N PRO A 320 -3.30 -15.66 19.11
CA PRO A 320 -2.81 -14.58 19.97
C PRO A 320 -1.29 -14.59 20.15
N GLN A 321 -0.65 -15.76 20.10
CA GLN A 321 0.79 -15.92 20.28
C GLN A 321 1.56 -15.81 18.96
N LYS A 322 0.99 -16.32 17.85
CA LYS A 322 1.65 -16.37 16.53
C LYS A 322 1.43 -15.12 15.68
N ALA A 323 0.28 -14.46 15.83
CA ALA A 323 -0.09 -13.24 15.14
C ALA A 323 -0.63 -12.17 16.13
N PRO A 324 0.15 -11.76 17.15
CA PRO A 324 -0.33 -10.88 18.23
C PRO A 324 -0.86 -9.54 17.72
N GLN A 325 -0.29 -9.00 16.62
CA GLN A 325 -0.78 -7.77 16.00
C GLN A 325 -2.22 -7.90 15.48
N LEU A 326 -2.58 -9.06 14.90
CA LEU A 326 -3.95 -9.29 14.44
C LEU A 326 -4.88 -9.35 15.64
N TRP A 327 -4.54 -10.16 16.64
CA TRP A 327 -5.32 -10.31 17.87
C TRP A 327 -5.54 -8.98 18.63
N GLN A 328 -4.54 -8.13 18.70
CA GLN A 328 -4.65 -6.77 19.26
C GLN A 328 -5.65 -5.94 18.47
N MET A 329 -5.55 -5.90 17.14
CA MET A 329 -6.49 -5.17 16.28
C MET A 329 -7.94 -5.69 16.39
N LEU A 330 -8.13 -6.97 16.71
CA LEU A 330 -9.46 -7.52 17.00
C LEU A 330 -10.00 -7.05 18.36
N THR A 331 -9.17 -7.12 19.42
CA THR A 331 -9.62 -7.05 20.83
C THR A 331 -9.46 -5.70 21.50
N GLU A 332 -8.56 -4.83 21.04
CA GLU A 332 -8.29 -3.54 21.67
C GLU A 332 -9.53 -2.62 21.73
N PRO A 333 -10.30 -2.41 20.64
CA PRO A 333 -11.52 -1.60 20.69
C PRO A 333 -12.59 -2.14 21.66
N LEU A 334 -12.74 -3.47 21.75
CA LEU A 334 -13.68 -4.10 22.69
C LEU A 334 -13.33 -3.78 24.14
N GLN A 335 -12.05 -3.82 24.51
CA GLN A 335 -11.59 -3.50 25.86
C GLN A 335 -11.87 -2.03 26.23
N HIS A 336 -11.79 -1.11 25.27
CA HIS A 336 -12.14 0.29 25.48
C HIS A 336 -13.64 0.46 25.73
N THR A 337 -14.51 -0.16 24.93
CA THR A 337 -15.98 -0.11 25.12
C THR A 337 -16.41 -0.72 26.45
N THR A 338 -15.85 -1.88 26.83
CA THR A 338 -16.18 -2.54 28.11
C THR A 338 -15.72 -1.73 29.34
N ARG A 339 -14.61 -0.97 29.24
CA ARG A 339 -14.20 -0.04 30.30
C ARG A 339 -15.17 1.14 30.43
N LEU A 340 -15.60 1.73 29.31
CA LEU A 340 -16.56 2.83 29.30
C LEU A 340 -17.91 2.39 29.89
N HIS A 341 -18.42 1.21 29.51
CA HIS A 341 -19.68 0.69 30.05
C HIS A 341 -19.61 0.43 31.57
N LYS A 342 -18.47 -0.04 32.09
CA LYS A 342 -18.26 -0.21 33.54
C LYS A 342 -18.19 1.13 34.29
N LEU A 343 -17.72 2.21 33.66
CA LEU A 343 -17.70 3.55 34.24
C LEU A 343 -19.08 4.21 34.24
N SER A 344 -19.94 3.93 33.26
CA SER A 344 -21.31 4.46 33.19
C SER A 344 -22.34 3.75 34.08
N VAL A 345 -21.99 2.63 34.71
CA VAL A 345 -22.90 1.78 35.51
C VAL A 345 -22.62 1.86 37.02
N LEU A 346 -21.75 2.78 37.47
CA LEU A 346 -21.60 3.08 38.89
C LEU A 346 -22.89 3.76 39.43
N PRO A 347 -23.50 3.26 40.52
CA PRO A 347 -24.66 3.90 41.11
C PRO A 347 -24.32 5.30 41.64
N SER A 348 -25.16 6.28 41.30
CA SER A 348 -25.16 7.59 41.95
C SER A 348 -25.76 7.46 43.36
N ASP A 349 -24.93 7.11 44.35
CA ASP A 349 -25.36 7.04 45.75
C ASP A 349 -25.80 8.43 46.25
N HIS A 350 -27.12 8.62 46.31
CA HIS A 350 -27.77 9.75 46.97
C HIS A 350 -28.17 9.38 48.40
N SER A 351 -28.09 10.38 49.29
CA SER A 351 -28.52 10.39 50.71
C SER A 351 -27.57 9.68 51.71
N SER A 352 -27.35 10.17 52.94
CA SER A 352 -27.63 11.52 53.51
C SER A 352 -27.02 11.67 54.92
N GLY A 353 -26.57 12.89 55.27
CA GLY A 353 -26.87 13.47 56.60
C GLY A 353 -25.79 13.48 57.69
N GLY A 354 -25.25 14.67 57.98
CA GLY A 354 -24.93 15.07 59.38
C GLY A 354 -23.45 15.33 59.71
N PRO A 355 -23.16 16.25 60.67
CA PRO A 355 -22.21 17.32 60.32
C PRO A 355 -21.04 17.60 61.30
N ALA A 356 -20.07 18.34 60.76
CA ALA A 356 -19.18 19.31 61.41
C ALA A 356 -18.15 18.84 62.48
N GLN A 357 -16.87 18.91 62.11
CA GLN A 357 -15.93 19.82 62.78
C GLN A 357 -14.72 20.17 61.88
N SER A 358 -13.84 21.05 62.35
CA SER A 358 -13.14 22.02 61.48
C SER A 358 -11.61 22.11 61.66
N LYS A 359 -10.98 22.78 60.68
CA LYS A 359 -9.68 23.48 60.71
C LYS A 359 -8.37 22.69 60.51
N ALA A 360 -7.67 23.16 59.47
CA ALA A 360 -6.27 23.63 59.44
C ALA A 360 -5.22 22.75 58.71
N ARG A 361 -4.59 23.44 57.74
CA ARG A 361 -3.33 23.13 57.02
C ARG A 361 -2.14 23.05 58.01
N PRO A 362 -1.00 22.43 57.64
CA PRO A 362 0.10 23.19 57.00
C PRO A 362 0.80 22.34 55.88
N PRO A 363 2.00 22.67 55.30
CA PRO A 363 2.25 22.39 53.87
C PRO A 363 3.44 21.43 53.56
N SER A 364 3.71 21.26 52.27
CA SER A 364 4.85 20.53 51.67
C SER A 364 6.23 21.08 52.07
N PRO A 365 7.28 20.24 51.97
CA PRO A 365 8.66 20.69 51.79
C PRO A 365 9.28 20.19 50.48
N ASP A 366 10.05 21.05 49.81
CA ASP A 366 11.01 20.68 48.76
C ASP A 366 12.45 20.62 49.33
N HIS A 367 13.25 19.72 48.74
CA HIS A 367 14.72 19.68 48.66
C HIS A 367 15.61 20.55 49.58
N GLU A 368 16.55 19.90 50.29
CA GLU A 368 18.00 20.20 50.15
C GLU A 368 18.90 19.04 50.62
N ALA A 369 20.20 19.08 50.28
CA ALA A 369 21.16 17.99 50.50
C ALA A 369 22.48 18.50 51.12
N LEU A 370 23.20 17.65 51.88
CA LEU A 370 24.56 17.92 52.36
C LEU A 370 25.44 16.65 52.49
N LYS A 371 26.74 16.85 52.26
CA LYS A 371 27.90 15.90 52.26
C LYS A 371 28.61 15.92 53.66
N PRO A 372 29.83 15.35 53.96
CA PRO A 372 30.94 14.90 53.08
C PRO A 372 31.79 13.66 53.55
N THR A 373 33.05 13.58 53.04
CA THR A 373 34.24 12.73 53.37
C THR A 373 34.46 11.48 52.48
N GLN A 374 35.69 11.00 52.16
CA GLN A 374 37.07 11.58 52.22
C GLN A 374 38.08 10.84 51.29
N GLY A 375 39.09 11.55 50.74
CA GLY A 375 40.39 11.02 50.23
C GLY A 375 40.38 10.24 48.88
N SER A 376 41.49 10.09 48.13
CA SER A 376 42.79 10.79 48.12
C SER A 376 43.59 10.44 46.82
N GLN A 377 44.60 11.26 46.47
CA GLN A 377 45.71 11.05 45.50
C GLN A 377 45.54 11.36 43.99
N ASP A 378 46.52 12.16 43.53
CA ASP A 378 46.93 12.65 42.20
C ASP A 378 47.87 11.64 41.45
N PRO A 379 48.50 11.96 40.28
CA PRO A 379 48.01 12.63 39.06
C PRO A 379 48.52 11.93 37.75
N THR A 380 48.09 12.37 36.55
CA THR A 380 48.97 12.46 35.34
C THR A 380 48.34 13.27 34.19
N LYS A 381 49.15 13.67 33.18
CA LYS A 381 48.91 14.81 32.27
C LYS A 381 48.51 14.44 30.83
N SER A 382 47.59 15.22 30.22
CA SER A 382 47.66 15.82 28.85
C SER A 382 46.27 16.41 28.48
N SER A 383 46.06 17.71 28.21
CA SER A 383 46.40 18.50 27.00
C SER A 383 46.03 17.77 25.69
N LEU A 384 45.25 18.32 24.74
CA LEU A 384 44.79 19.69 24.41
C LEU A 384 43.35 19.61 23.78
N LYS A 385 42.45 20.60 23.96
CA LYS A 385 42.11 21.70 23.00
C LYS A 385 42.05 21.28 21.51
N SER A 386 41.17 21.79 20.65
CA SER A 386 40.01 22.72 20.73
C SER A 386 39.47 22.89 19.30
N CYS A 387 38.17 23.15 19.09
CA CYS A 387 37.70 24.38 18.41
C CYS A 387 36.18 24.42 18.19
N LYS A 388 35.59 25.56 18.60
CA LYS A 388 34.31 26.08 18.14
C LYS A 388 34.56 27.16 17.09
N LEU A 389 33.57 27.41 16.23
CA LEU A 389 33.19 28.65 15.55
C LEU A 389 31.74 28.37 15.06
N ALA A 390 30.68 29.12 15.39
CA ALA A 390 30.45 30.57 15.36
C ALA A 390 30.70 31.16 13.95
N ASP A 391 29.80 31.93 13.32
CA ASP A 391 28.87 32.89 13.92
C ASP A 391 27.56 33.10 13.10
N ASN A 392 26.54 33.64 13.79
CA ASN A 392 25.61 34.74 13.44
C ASN A 392 25.38 35.18 11.96
N SER A 393 24.27 35.81 11.56
CA SER A 393 22.99 36.20 12.20
C SER A 393 22.05 36.77 11.13
N HIS A 394 20.74 36.89 11.40
CA HIS A 394 20.04 38.18 11.30
C HIS A 394 18.65 38.11 11.93
N ALA A 395 18.29 39.16 12.65
CA ALA A 395 17.07 39.28 13.43
C ALA A 395 16.15 40.37 12.87
N ARG A 396 14.87 40.34 13.26
CA ARG A 396 14.17 41.56 13.72
C ARG A 396 12.98 41.20 14.61
N SER A 397 13.01 41.74 15.82
CA SER A 397 11.93 41.71 16.81
C SER A 397 10.93 42.83 16.52
N LEU A 398 9.67 42.62 16.91
CA LEU A 398 8.80 43.67 17.45
C LEU A 398 7.93 43.07 18.57
N ASP A 399 8.31 43.33 19.81
CA ASP A 399 7.42 43.19 20.98
C ASP A 399 6.60 44.48 21.17
N VAL A 400 5.29 44.36 21.35
CA VAL A 400 4.51 45.28 22.19
C VAL A 400 3.46 44.46 22.93
N SER A 401 3.48 44.56 24.27
CA SER A 401 2.50 43.93 25.15
C SER A 401 1.89 44.99 26.06
N SER A 402 0.56 45.12 26.10
CA SER A 402 -0.20 45.67 27.23
C SER A 402 -1.72 45.57 27.01
N GLY A 403 -2.47 45.40 28.11
CA GLY A 403 -3.85 45.87 28.22
C GLY A 403 -4.96 44.85 27.97
N ALA A 404 -5.40 44.17 29.03
CA ALA A 404 -6.58 43.30 29.00
C ALA A 404 -7.90 44.10 29.08
N LEU A 405 -8.94 43.61 28.39
CA LEU A 405 -10.34 43.73 28.81
C LEU A 405 -11.08 42.42 28.48
N GLU A 406 -11.84 41.90 29.43
CA GLU A 406 -12.62 40.67 29.30
C GLU A 406 -13.92 40.90 28.53
N ALA A 407 -14.26 39.99 27.60
CA ALA A 407 -15.63 39.82 27.10
C ALA A 407 -15.86 38.42 26.49
N SER A 408 -16.35 37.50 27.31
CA SER A 408 -17.19 36.33 26.97
C SER A 408 -17.40 35.93 25.50
N SER A 409 -16.76 34.84 25.05
CA SER A 409 -17.32 33.95 24.00
C SER A 409 -16.84 32.49 24.09
N GLY A 410 -16.59 31.99 25.32
CA GLY A 410 -16.25 30.59 25.54
C GLY A 410 -17.43 29.64 25.32
N CYS A 411 -17.57 29.09 24.11
CA CYS A 411 -18.39 27.89 23.86
C CYS A 411 -18.06 27.09 22.58
N VAL A 412 -17.40 27.67 21.56
CA VAL A 412 -17.33 27.02 20.22
C VAL A 412 -16.09 26.15 20.00
N GLU A 413 -14.92 26.51 20.53
CA GLU A 413 -13.67 25.75 20.29
C GLU A 413 -13.64 24.37 20.96
N GLY A 414 -14.34 24.19 22.09
CA GLY A 414 -14.44 22.90 22.78
C GLY A 414 -15.26 21.87 21.99
N GLN A 415 -16.30 22.31 21.27
CA GLN A 415 -17.12 21.43 20.45
C GLN A 415 -16.40 21.00 19.16
N ALA A 416 -15.61 21.88 18.53
CA ALA A 416 -14.86 21.53 17.32
C ALA A 416 -13.85 20.39 17.57
N LYS A 417 -13.08 20.45 18.67
CA LYS A 417 -12.13 19.38 19.04
C LYS A 417 -12.84 18.09 19.49
N SER A 418 -13.97 18.20 20.18
CA SER A 418 -14.82 17.07 20.56
C SER A 418 -15.37 16.33 19.34
N VAL A 419 -15.87 17.06 18.33
CA VAL A 419 -16.41 16.47 17.09
C VAL A 419 -15.32 15.86 16.22
N ALA A 420 -14.14 16.49 16.11
CA ALA A 420 -13.02 15.91 15.36
C ALA A 420 -12.59 14.54 15.92
N ALA A 421 -12.42 14.44 17.24
CA ALA A 421 -12.11 13.17 17.91
C ALA A 421 -13.23 12.11 17.71
N ASN A 422 -14.50 12.53 17.67
CA ASN A 422 -15.62 11.62 17.42
C ASN A 422 -15.71 11.12 15.96
N VAL A 423 -15.17 11.89 15.00
CA VAL A 423 -15.15 11.50 13.57
C VAL A 423 -14.01 10.51 13.28
N GLU A 424 -12.82 10.71 13.86
CA GLU A 424 -11.74 9.70 13.74
C GLU A 424 -12.16 8.37 14.40
N ASN A 425 -12.75 8.43 15.60
CA ASN A 425 -13.33 7.26 16.27
C ASN A 425 -14.39 6.52 15.44
N THR A 426 -15.18 7.20 14.60
CA THR A 426 -16.23 6.55 13.80
C THR A 426 -15.69 5.92 12.52
N GLN A 427 -14.69 6.50 11.85
CA GLN A 427 -14.06 5.84 10.70
C GLN A 427 -13.22 4.62 11.14
N GLU A 428 -12.52 4.71 12.27
CA GLU A 428 -11.81 3.57 12.85
C GLU A 428 -12.77 2.44 13.26
N ALA A 429 -13.96 2.77 13.77
CA ALA A 429 -15.00 1.78 14.04
C ALA A 429 -15.47 1.05 12.76
N VAL A 430 -15.63 1.74 11.63
CA VAL A 430 -15.97 1.09 10.34
C VAL A 430 -14.85 0.14 9.89
N TYR A 431 -13.57 0.54 10.01
CA TYR A 431 -12.43 -0.32 9.67
C TYR A 431 -12.35 -1.55 10.59
N TRP A 432 -12.62 -1.36 11.88
CA TRP A 432 -12.65 -2.46 12.85
C TRP A 432 -13.82 -3.43 12.60
N LEU A 433 -15.01 -2.92 12.27
CA LEU A 433 -16.16 -3.76 11.89
C LEU A 433 -15.88 -4.56 10.60
N GLN A 434 -15.24 -3.96 9.60
CA GLN A 434 -14.83 -4.68 8.39
C GLN A 434 -13.81 -5.79 8.69
N LEU A 435 -12.89 -5.56 9.63
CA LEU A 435 -11.95 -6.58 10.08
C LEU A 435 -12.65 -7.70 10.88
N MET A 436 -13.62 -7.37 11.73
CA MET A 436 -14.46 -8.34 12.44
C MET A 436 -15.20 -9.25 11.48
N GLU A 437 -15.90 -8.68 10.49
CA GLU A 437 -16.67 -9.42 9.47
C GLU A 437 -15.84 -10.51 8.78
N VAL A 438 -14.59 -10.19 8.46
CA VAL A 438 -13.66 -11.08 7.73
C VAL A 438 -12.99 -12.11 8.64
N VAL A 439 -12.61 -11.73 9.86
CA VAL A 439 -11.76 -12.56 10.72
C VAL A 439 -12.57 -13.44 11.67
N VAL A 440 -13.71 -12.97 12.19
CA VAL A 440 -14.52 -13.73 13.16
C VAL A 440 -15.02 -15.08 12.60
N PRO A 441 -15.50 -15.19 11.35
CA PRO A 441 -15.89 -16.48 10.77
C PRO A 441 -14.74 -17.50 10.66
N ALA A 442 -13.50 -17.02 10.64
CA ALA A 442 -12.29 -17.83 10.52
C ALA A 442 -11.66 -18.22 11.88
N LEU A 443 -12.13 -17.63 12.99
CA LEU A 443 -11.57 -17.85 14.32
C LEU A 443 -11.85 -19.27 14.83
N HIS A 444 -10.86 -19.82 15.54
CA HIS A 444 -11.04 -21.06 16.29
C HIS A 444 -12.10 -20.88 17.39
N PRO A 445 -13.03 -21.83 17.62
CA PRO A 445 -14.19 -21.64 18.52
C PRO A 445 -13.84 -21.10 19.93
N VAL A 446 -12.76 -21.61 20.53
CA VAL A 446 -12.23 -21.16 21.84
C VAL A 446 -11.89 -19.65 21.87
N LEU A 447 -11.50 -19.06 20.74
CA LEU A 447 -11.22 -17.63 20.65
C LEU A 447 -12.49 -16.81 20.38
N VAL A 448 -13.52 -17.39 19.74
CA VAL A 448 -14.82 -16.73 19.55
C VAL A 448 -15.49 -16.49 20.91
N GLU A 449 -15.41 -17.45 21.83
CA GLU A 449 -15.88 -17.28 23.22
C GLU A 449 -15.17 -16.12 23.93
N GLN A 450 -13.85 -15.96 23.73
CA GLN A 450 -13.05 -14.88 24.33
C GLN A 450 -13.34 -13.49 23.74
N VAL A 451 -13.87 -13.41 22.51
CA VAL A 451 -14.27 -12.16 21.84
C VAL A 451 -15.72 -11.81 22.15
N SER A 452 -16.53 -12.79 22.57
CA SER A 452 -17.96 -12.63 22.87
C SER A 452 -18.26 -12.22 24.33
N HIS A 453 -17.24 -12.09 25.18
CA HIS A 453 -17.31 -11.80 26.62
C HIS A 453 -16.53 -10.52 26.99
#